data_AF-A0A9P6J864-F1
#
_entry.id   AF-A0A9P6J864-F1
#
_cell.length_a   1.000
_cell.length_b   1.000
_cell.length_c   1.000
_cell.angle_alpha   90.00
_cell.angle_beta   90.00
_cell.angle_gamma   90.00
#
_symmetry.space_group_name_H-M   'P 1'
#
loop_
_entity.id
_entity.type
_entity.pdbx_description
1 polymer ?
#
loop_
_entity_poly.entity_id
_entity_poly.type
_entity_poly.pdbx_seq_one_letter_code
_entity_poly.pdbx_strand_id
1 'polypeptide(L)'
;MKSAILDFFRAFREEEQAWIQSLQTPTNTDFHTPSSTLQDCSLHYGELAFVLAGLKPCLLIQLPTPELTTAFYEGVIVPRLLTHPAYAQLSAPSDLGLSCKRITGRVRSPEMSLQGYVLLWSRRTVLSHPQADRIQRGIDRVCPQETTLHSGDQTGSENVGDNQEDEDEISEEDLAVMLDIPGRLPKTHAEMLQMIEVSYWHQVSSSNTTGSAQATEPTLLTAFAAQPDQIPEIHAHFRRYRTTLLQVLELPIQLHIQSMADMAK
;
A
#
# COMPACT_ATOMS: atom_id res chain seq x y z
N MET A 1 -15.45 -8.41 14.19
CA MET A 1 -14.51 -7.41 13.61
C MET A 1 -13.06 -7.54 14.12
N LYS A 2 -12.70 -7.19 15.38
CA LYS A 2 -11.28 -7.23 15.85
C LYS A 2 -10.57 -8.57 15.60
N SER A 3 -11.24 -9.70 15.89
CA SER A 3 -10.68 -11.03 15.61
C SER A 3 -10.40 -11.26 14.13
N ALA A 4 -11.31 -10.87 13.24
CA ALA A 4 -11.13 -11.02 11.80
C ALA A 4 -10.01 -10.12 11.26
N ILE A 5 -9.88 -8.90 11.80
CA ILE A 5 -8.78 -8.00 11.48
C ILE A 5 -7.43 -8.65 11.83
N LEU A 6 -7.27 -9.13 13.07
CA LEU A 6 -6.04 -9.77 13.52
C LEU A 6 -5.71 -11.03 12.73
N ASP A 7 -6.71 -11.85 12.45
CA ASP A 7 -6.59 -13.09 11.70
C ASP A 7 -6.14 -12.81 10.25
N PHE A 8 -6.83 -11.91 9.55
CA PHE A 8 -6.45 -11.51 8.19
C PHE A 8 -5.06 -10.85 8.13
N PHE A 9 -4.72 -10.02 9.11
CA PHE A 9 -3.42 -9.36 9.21
C PHE A 9 -2.26 -10.36 9.38
N ARG A 10 -2.44 -11.39 10.22
CA ARG A 10 -1.45 -12.46 10.39
C ARG A 10 -1.32 -13.32 9.14
N ALA A 11 -2.46 -13.73 8.56
CA ALA A 11 -2.47 -14.50 7.32
C ALA A 11 -1.73 -13.77 6.19
N PHE A 12 -1.93 -12.45 6.04
CA PHE A 12 -1.17 -11.65 5.08
C PHE A 12 0.33 -11.74 5.31
N ARG A 13 0.78 -11.55 6.56
CA ARG A 13 2.21 -11.57 6.88
C ARG A 13 2.85 -12.93 6.61
N GLU A 14 2.16 -14.00 7.00
CA GLU A 14 2.64 -15.37 6.83
C GLU A 14 2.78 -15.71 5.34
N GLU A 15 1.78 -15.38 4.53
CA GLU A 15 1.78 -15.64 3.10
C GLU A 15 2.79 -14.75 2.33
N GLU A 16 2.91 -13.47 2.71
CA GLU A 16 3.93 -12.55 2.17
C GLU A 16 5.34 -13.09 2.44
N GLN A 17 5.63 -13.48 3.69
CA GLN A 17 6.94 -14.04 4.07
C GLN A 17 7.23 -15.37 3.36
N ALA A 18 6.25 -16.27 3.31
CA ALA A 18 6.40 -17.56 2.63
C ALA A 18 6.70 -17.37 1.14
N TRP A 19 6.01 -16.43 0.48
CA TRP A 19 6.26 -16.13 -0.92
C TRP A 19 7.66 -15.54 -1.16
N ILE A 20 8.08 -14.55 -0.34
CA ILE A 20 9.43 -13.96 -0.43
C ILE A 20 10.50 -15.03 -0.24
N GLN A 21 10.35 -15.92 0.74
CA GLN A 21 11.28 -17.04 0.98
C GLN A 21 11.31 -18.02 -0.20
N SER A 22 10.18 -18.26 -0.87
CA SER A 22 10.12 -19.13 -2.04
C SER A 22 10.92 -18.59 -3.23
N LEU A 23 11.03 -17.27 -3.37
CA LEU A 23 11.85 -16.61 -4.40
C LEU A 23 13.35 -16.70 -4.13
N GLN A 24 13.74 -16.84 -2.86
CA GLN A 24 15.14 -16.97 -2.45
C GLN A 24 15.67 -18.41 -2.59
N THR A 25 14.82 -19.39 -2.88
CA THR A 25 15.21 -20.79 -2.98
C THR A 25 15.89 -21.06 -4.34
N PRO A 26 17.14 -21.57 -4.38
CA PRO A 26 17.98 -21.65 -5.60
C PRO A 26 17.44 -22.54 -6.73
N THR A 27 16.31 -23.21 -6.57
CA THR A 27 15.65 -24.00 -7.62
C THR A 27 14.84 -23.15 -8.62
N ASN A 28 14.59 -21.87 -8.33
CA ASN A 28 13.93 -20.94 -9.25
C ASN A 28 14.98 -20.07 -9.97
N THR A 29 15.61 -20.62 -11.00
CA THR A 29 16.70 -19.96 -11.76
C THR A 29 16.24 -18.87 -12.72
N ASP A 30 14.93 -18.66 -12.89
CA ASP A 30 14.41 -17.80 -13.97
C ASP A 30 14.32 -16.31 -13.58
N PHE A 31 14.45 -15.97 -12.30
CA PHE A 31 14.48 -14.59 -11.82
C PHE A 31 15.85 -14.25 -11.23
N HIS A 32 16.78 -13.80 -12.07
CA HIS A 32 18.03 -13.15 -11.63
C HIS A 32 17.72 -11.80 -10.96
N THR A 33 17.28 -11.85 -9.71
CA THR A 33 17.10 -10.65 -8.88
C THR A 33 18.37 -10.47 -8.04
N PRO A 34 19.03 -9.29 -8.05
CA PRO A 34 20.20 -9.06 -7.21
C PRO A 34 19.85 -9.28 -5.73
N SER A 35 20.73 -10.03 -5.06
CA SER A 35 20.61 -10.56 -3.70
C SER A 35 20.46 -9.52 -2.58
N SER A 36 20.45 -8.21 -2.87
CA SER A 36 19.98 -7.17 -1.94
C SER A 36 18.45 -7.09 -1.97
N THR A 37 17.88 -8.27 -1.67
CA THR A 37 16.71 -8.59 -0.86
C THR A 37 15.40 -7.84 -1.08
N LEU A 38 14.50 -8.49 -1.84
CA LEU A 38 13.03 -8.30 -1.77
C LEU A 38 12.45 -8.15 -0.35
N GLN A 39 13.16 -8.64 0.69
CA GLN A 39 12.80 -8.44 2.10
C GLN A 39 12.71 -6.96 2.52
N ASP A 40 13.51 -6.07 1.92
CA ASP A 40 13.51 -4.64 2.27
C ASP A 40 12.48 -3.83 1.46
N CYS A 41 12.09 -4.33 0.27
CA CYS A 41 11.18 -3.65 -0.65
C CYS A 41 9.70 -4.01 -0.47
N SER A 42 9.39 -5.05 0.33
CA SER A 42 8.03 -5.61 0.45
C SER A 42 7.44 -5.26 1.83
N LEU A 43 7.08 -3.97 2.00
CA LEU A 43 6.56 -3.41 3.26
C LEU A 43 5.04 -3.30 3.26
N HIS A 44 4.34 -4.09 2.44
CA HIS A 44 2.88 -3.97 2.30
C HIS A 44 2.16 -4.42 3.58
N TYR A 45 2.79 -5.25 4.41
CA TYR A 45 2.30 -5.62 5.74
C TYR A 45 1.95 -4.41 6.62
N GLY A 46 2.85 -3.43 6.73
CA GLY A 46 2.62 -2.25 7.57
C GLY A 46 1.49 -1.38 7.03
N GLU A 47 1.50 -1.15 5.72
CA GLU A 47 0.45 -0.43 5.01
C GLU A 47 -0.92 -1.10 5.12
N LEU A 48 -0.98 -2.43 5.06
CA LEU A 48 -2.19 -3.18 5.30
C LEU A 48 -2.68 -2.99 6.74
N ALA A 49 -1.77 -2.98 7.72
CA ALA A 49 -2.12 -2.71 9.12
C ALA A 49 -2.90 -1.38 9.24
N PHE A 50 -2.47 -0.34 8.52
CA PHE A 50 -3.10 0.98 8.53
C PHE A 50 -4.50 0.95 7.90
N VAL A 51 -4.69 0.23 6.79
CA VAL A 51 -6.01 0.07 6.16
C VAL A 51 -6.97 -0.70 7.08
N LEU A 52 -6.51 -1.82 7.65
CA LEU A 52 -7.33 -2.65 8.54
C LEU A 52 -7.69 -1.94 9.85
N ALA A 53 -6.82 -1.06 10.34
CA ALA A 53 -7.07 -0.22 11.51
C ALA A 53 -8.00 0.99 11.21
N GLY A 54 -8.39 1.20 9.96
CA GLY A 54 -9.23 2.32 9.54
C GLY A 54 -8.51 3.67 9.54
N LEU A 55 -7.17 3.66 9.48
CA LEU A 55 -6.34 4.86 9.46
C LEU A 55 -6.13 5.39 8.05
N LYS A 56 -5.92 4.48 7.09
CA LYS A 56 -5.59 4.77 5.70
C LYS A 56 -6.70 4.27 4.76
N PRO A 57 -7.13 5.03 3.75
CA PRO A 57 -8.22 4.61 2.88
C PRO A 57 -7.80 3.51 1.90
N CYS A 58 -6.63 3.65 1.28
CA CYS A 58 -6.14 2.74 0.24
C CYS A 58 -4.69 2.30 0.50
N LEU A 59 -4.35 1.10 0.05
CA LEU A 59 -3.01 0.53 -0.05
C LEU A 59 -2.75 0.22 -1.53
N LEU A 60 -1.59 0.65 -2.03
CA LEU A 60 -1.10 0.32 -3.36
C LEU A 60 0.04 -0.69 -3.21
N ILE A 61 -0.16 -1.90 -3.73
CA ILE A 61 0.83 -2.98 -3.70
C ILE A 61 1.56 -2.98 -5.03
N GLN A 62 2.86 -2.74 -4.92
CA GLN A 62 3.83 -2.75 -6.00
C GLN A 62 5.06 -3.52 -5.53
N LEU A 63 5.54 -4.43 -6.37
CA LEU A 63 6.82 -5.10 -6.22
C LEU A 63 7.82 -4.56 -7.28
N PRO A 64 9.13 -4.85 -7.16
CA PRO A 64 10.16 -4.23 -8.00
C PRO A 64 9.93 -4.35 -9.51
N THR A 65 9.19 -5.36 -9.96
CA THR A 65 8.76 -5.48 -11.36
C THR A 65 7.25 -5.75 -11.48
N PRO A 66 6.62 -5.38 -12.61
CA PRO A 66 5.22 -5.72 -12.89
C PRO A 66 4.96 -7.24 -12.88
N GLU A 67 5.93 -8.06 -13.32
CA GLU A 67 5.83 -9.51 -13.33
C GLU A 67 5.80 -10.07 -11.91
N LEU A 68 6.65 -9.55 -11.01
CA LEU A 68 6.63 -9.92 -9.61
C LEU A 68 5.31 -9.51 -8.94
N THR A 69 4.82 -8.30 -9.23
CA THR A 69 3.52 -7.82 -8.74
C THR A 69 2.38 -8.72 -9.21
N THR A 70 2.41 -9.13 -10.48
CA THR A 70 1.43 -10.07 -11.06
C THR A 70 1.53 -11.45 -10.41
N ALA A 71 2.74 -11.99 -10.26
CA ALA A 71 2.97 -13.28 -9.62
C ALA A 71 2.51 -13.29 -8.15
N PHE A 72 2.73 -12.20 -7.42
CA PHE A 72 2.23 -12.04 -6.05
C PHE A 72 0.71 -11.93 -6.01
N TYR A 73 0.11 -11.16 -6.93
CA TYR A 73 -1.34 -11.05 -7.02
C TYR A 73 -2.02 -12.40 -7.30
N GLU A 74 -1.53 -13.12 -8.31
CA GLU A 74 -2.12 -14.38 -8.77
C GLU A 74 -1.74 -15.58 -7.90
N GLY A 75 -0.57 -15.56 -7.26
CA GLY A 75 -0.07 -16.64 -6.42
C GLY A 75 -0.38 -16.50 -4.93
N VAL A 76 -0.59 -15.28 -4.44
CA VAL A 76 -0.82 -14.99 -3.01
C VAL A 76 -2.14 -14.28 -2.79
N ILE A 77 -2.32 -13.07 -3.33
CA ILE A 77 -3.48 -12.24 -3.00
C ILE A 77 -4.79 -12.94 -3.34
N VAL A 78 -4.98 -13.32 -4.60
CA VAL A 78 -6.23 -13.95 -5.05
C VAL A 78 -6.47 -15.31 -4.37
N PRO A 79 -5.56 -16.30 -4.44
CA PRO A 79 -5.88 -17.65 -3.99
C PRO A 79 -5.76 -17.84 -2.47
N ARG A 80 -5.00 -17.01 -1.74
CA ARG A 80 -4.77 -17.16 -0.31
C ARG A 80 -5.51 -16.12 0.53
N LEU A 81 -5.46 -14.87 0.11
CA LEU A 81 -5.97 -13.76 0.92
C LEU A 81 -7.45 -13.48 0.62
N LEU A 82 -7.85 -13.36 -0.65
CA LEU A 82 -9.24 -13.08 -1.00
C LEU A 82 -10.18 -14.26 -0.73
N THR A 83 -9.64 -15.47 -0.62
CA THR A 83 -10.39 -16.69 -0.22
C THR A 83 -10.40 -16.91 1.29
N HIS A 84 -9.63 -16.14 2.06
CA HIS A 84 -9.51 -16.30 3.50
C HIS A 84 -10.86 -15.99 4.20
N PRO A 85 -11.32 -16.80 5.18
CA PRO A 85 -12.60 -16.56 5.86
C PRO A 85 -12.72 -15.17 6.50
N ALA A 86 -11.62 -14.65 7.03
CA ALA A 86 -11.58 -13.29 7.57
C ALA A 86 -11.80 -12.22 6.50
N TYR A 87 -11.33 -12.41 5.26
CA TYR A 87 -11.58 -11.48 4.16
C TYR A 87 -13.07 -11.41 3.82
N ALA A 88 -13.77 -12.54 3.76
CA ALA A 88 -15.21 -12.57 3.52
C ALA A 88 -15.99 -11.77 4.58
N GLN A 89 -15.56 -11.81 5.84
CA GLN A 89 -16.15 -10.96 6.89
C GLN A 89 -15.81 -9.48 6.69
N LEU A 90 -14.54 -9.15 6.42
CA LEU A 90 -14.09 -7.76 6.31
C LEU A 90 -14.56 -7.06 5.03
N SER A 91 -14.84 -7.81 3.97
CA SER A 91 -15.42 -7.32 2.71
C SER A 91 -16.92 -7.04 2.79
N ALA A 92 -17.59 -7.53 3.84
CA ALA A 92 -19.00 -7.22 4.06
C ALA A 92 -19.20 -5.70 4.20
N PRO A 93 -20.23 -5.11 3.57
CA PRO A 93 -20.51 -3.67 3.69
C PRO A 93 -20.76 -3.19 5.12
N SER A 94 -21.20 -4.09 6.01
CA SER A 94 -21.41 -3.82 7.43
C SER A 94 -20.12 -3.68 8.26
N ASP A 95 -18.98 -4.17 7.73
CA ASP A 95 -17.70 -4.18 8.43
C ASP A 95 -16.76 -3.09 7.88
N LEU A 96 -15.67 -3.47 7.19
CA LEU A 96 -14.77 -2.51 6.53
C LEU A 96 -15.19 -2.26 5.08
N GLY A 97 -15.88 -3.20 4.45
CA GLY A 97 -16.10 -3.19 3.01
C GLY A 97 -14.78 -3.21 2.26
N LEU A 98 -13.86 -4.09 2.68
CA LEU A 98 -12.58 -4.28 1.99
C LEU A 98 -12.82 -4.71 0.54
N SER A 99 -12.05 -4.11 -0.36
CA SER A 99 -12.03 -4.45 -1.78
C SER A 99 -10.59 -4.47 -2.27
N CYS A 100 -10.30 -5.31 -3.25
CA CYS A 100 -8.97 -5.47 -3.82
C CYS A 100 -9.07 -5.74 -5.32
N LYS A 101 -8.33 -4.98 -6.12
CA LYS A 101 -8.31 -5.11 -7.58
C LYS A 101 -6.92 -4.85 -8.14
N ARG A 102 -6.55 -5.60 -9.17
CA ARG A 102 -5.41 -5.25 -10.03
C ARG A 102 -5.82 -4.13 -10.99
N ILE A 103 -4.94 -3.15 -11.15
CA ILE A 103 -5.11 -2.01 -12.05
C ILE A 103 -4.81 -2.47 -13.47
N THR A 104 -5.85 -2.58 -14.30
CA THR A 104 -5.72 -3.05 -15.69
C THR A 104 -5.66 -1.89 -16.69
N GLY A 105 -6.27 -0.75 -16.34
CA GLY A 105 -6.26 0.47 -17.16
C GLY A 105 -4.86 1.08 -17.28
N ARG A 106 -4.64 1.83 -18.36
CA ARG A 106 -3.44 2.64 -18.56
C ARG A 106 -3.56 3.94 -17.75
N VAL A 107 -3.39 3.79 -16.45
CA VAL A 107 -3.43 4.89 -15.50
C VAL A 107 -2.00 5.17 -15.04
N ARG A 108 -1.63 6.46 -14.99
CA ARG A 108 -0.31 6.90 -14.56
C ARG A 108 -0.40 8.04 -13.57
N SER A 109 0.62 8.18 -12.75
CA SER A 109 0.94 9.44 -12.11
C SER A 109 2.05 10.15 -12.91
N PRO A 110 2.36 11.42 -12.63
CA PRO A 110 3.52 12.09 -13.22
C PRO A 110 4.85 11.32 -13.09
N GLU A 111 5.00 10.50 -12.04
CA GLU A 111 6.25 9.77 -11.77
C GLU A 111 6.25 8.33 -12.30
N MET A 112 5.09 7.67 -12.41
CA MET A 112 5.06 6.24 -12.75
C MET A 112 3.75 5.77 -13.39
N SER A 113 3.85 4.69 -14.17
CA SER A 113 2.67 3.91 -14.54
C SER A 113 2.14 3.13 -13.34
N LEU A 114 0.83 3.12 -13.15
CA LEU A 114 0.15 2.34 -12.12
C LEU A 114 -0.40 1.02 -12.68
N GLN A 115 -0.26 0.78 -13.99
CA GLN A 115 -0.75 -0.43 -14.62
C GLN A 115 -0.05 -1.67 -14.04
N GLY A 116 -0.85 -2.68 -13.69
CA GLY A 116 -0.37 -3.93 -13.10
C GLY A 116 -0.23 -3.90 -11.57
N TYR A 117 -0.30 -2.72 -10.94
CA TYR A 117 -0.30 -2.62 -9.47
C TYR A 117 -1.62 -3.13 -8.91
N VAL A 118 -1.65 -3.40 -7.60
CA VAL A 118 -2.86 -3.87 -6.91
C VAL A 118 -3.32 -2.82 -5.92
N LEU A 119 -4.56 -2.36 -6.07
CA LEU A 119 -5.20 -1.45 -5.14
C LEU A 119 -6.06 -2.25 -4.15
N LEU A 120 -5.82 -2.07 -2.86
CA LEU A 120 -6.67 -2.56 -1.77
C LEU A 120 -7.24 -1.36 -1.02
N TRP A 121 -8.53 -1.33 -0.73
CA TRP A 121 -9.13 -0.20 -0.01
C TRP A 121 -10.25 -0.64 0.92
N SER A 122 -10.53 0.21 1.92
CA SER A 122 -11.63 0.06 2.87
C SER A 122 -12.74 1.04 2.52
N ARG A 123 -13.90 0.55 2.05
CA ARG A 123 -15.06 1.40 1.74
C ARG A 123 -15.48 2.23 2.96
N ARG A 124 -15.46 1.65 4.16
CA ARG A 124 -15.79 2.36 5.40
C ARG A 124 -14.84 3.52 5.65
N THR A 125 -13.53 3.29 5.50
CA THR A 125 -12.52 4.33 5.71
C THR A 125 -12.66 5.45 4.70
N VAL A 126 -12.84 5.12 3.41
CA VAL A 126 -13.10 6.07 2.32
C VAL A 126 -14.32 6.95 2.65
N LEU A 127 -15.47 6.34 3.00
CA LEU A 127 -16.70 7.09 3.28
C LEU A 127 -16.60 7.99 4.51
N SER A 128 -15.79 7.61 5.51
CA SER A 128 -15.57 8.42 6.71
C SER A 128 -14.51 9.51 6.55
N HIS A 129 -13.76 9.51 5.43
CA HIS A 129 -12.66 10.44 5.23
C HIS A 129 -13.18 11.85 4.89
N PRO A 130 -12.55 12.94 5.40
CA PRO A 130 -12.94 14.32 5.04
C PRO A 130 -12.89 14.61 3.53
N GLN A 131 -12.12 13.83 2.77
CA GLN A 131 -11.97 13.93 1.32
C GLN A 131 -12.55 12.72 0.58
N ALA A 132 -13.63 12.11 1.10
CA ALA A 132 -14.26 10.91 0.55
C ALA A 132 -14.49 10.99 -0.97
N ASP A 133 -15.09 12.08 -1.46
CA ASP A 133 -15.38 12.25 -2.89
C ASP A 133 -14.11 12.28 -3.75
N ARG A 134 -13.03 12.89 -3.24
CA ARG A 134 -11.74 12.96 -3.93
C ARG A 134 -11.12 11.57 -4.03
N ILE A 135 -11.13 10.83 -2.93
CA ILE A 135 -10.60 9.46 -2.88
C ILE A 135 -11.42 8.55 -3.79
N GLN A 136 -12.75 8.62 -3.74
CA GLN A 136 -13.61 7.78 -4.58
C GLN A 136 -13.38 8.03 -6.07
N ARG A 137 -13.24 9.28 -6.51
CA ARG A 137 -12.87 9.59 -7.90
C ARG A 137 -11.52 9.00 -8.29
N GLY A 138 -10.54 9.05 -7.40
CA GLY A 138 -9.24 8.42 -7.62
C GLY A 138 -9.35 6.90 -7.77
N ILE A 139 -10.13 6.24 -6.90
CA ILE A 139 -10.44 4.80 -7.01
C ILE A 139 -11.13 4.50 -8.33
N ASP A 140 -12.16 5.26 -8.72
CA ASP A 140 -12.91 5.02 -9.95
C ASP A 140 -12.05 5.22 -11.20
N ARG A 141 -11.07 6.14 -11.14
CA ARG A 141 -10.10 6.34 -12.23
C ARG A 141 -9.11 5.18 -12.34
N VAL A 142 -8.58 4.73 -11.21
CA VAL A 142 -7.55 3.68 -11.14
C VAL A 142 -8.16 2.28 -11.33
N CYS A 143 -9.41 2.09 -10.93
CA CYS A 143 -10.15 0.84 -10.95
C CYS A 143 -11.59 1.08 -11.44
N PRO A 144 -11.78 1.44 -12.72
CA PRO A 144 -13.10 1.73 -13.27
C PRO A 144 -14.03 0.55 -13.01
N GLN A 145 -15.26 0.86 -12.58
CA GLN A 145 -16.27 -0.18 -12.53
C GLN A 145 -16.49 -0.66 -13.96
N GLU A 146 -16.45 -1.98 -14.15
CA GLU A 146 -16.93 -2.59 -15.38
C GLU A 146 -18.37 -2.13 -15.55
N THR A 147 -18.55 -1.09 -16.35
CA THR A 147 -19.86 -0.62 -16.71
C THR A 147 -20.45 -1.81 -17.45
N THR A 148 -21.44 -2.45 -16.84
CA THR A 148 -22.18 -3.52 -17.48
C THR A 148 -22.66 -2.98 -18.82
N LEU A 149 -21.95 -3.36 -19.88
CA LEU A 149 -22.30 -3.08 -21.26
C LEU A 149 -23.65 -3.74 -21.49
N HIS A 150 -24.73 -3.04 -21.15
CA HIS A 150 -26.04 -3.33 -21.66
C HIS A 150 -25.96 -3.04 -23.15
N SER A 151 -25.89 -4.13 -23.90
CA SER A 151 -25.94 -4.23 -25.34
C SER A 151 -27.14 -3.47 -25.87
N GLY A 152 -26.95 -2.18 -26.13
CA GLY A 152 -27.84 -1.33 -26.90
C GLY A 152 -27.31 -1.26 -28.31
N ASP A 153 -27.89 -2.10 -29.16
CA ASP A 153 -27.76 -2.14 -30.61
C ASP A 153 -27.78 -0.72 -31.23
N GLN A 154 -26.62 -0.18 -31.61
CA GLN A 154 -26.51 0.97 -32.52
C GLN A 154 -25.41 0.73 -33.54
N THR A 155 -25.88 0.30 -34.70
CA THR A 155 -25.16 0.22 -35.96
C THR A 155 -24.93 1.62 -36.52
N GLY A 156 -23.68 1.93 -36.87
CA GLY A 156 -23.34 2.95 -37.86
C GLY A 156 -22.70 4.22 -37.31
N SER A 157 -21.37 4.33 -37.42
CA SER A 157 -20.74 5.26 -38.38
C SER A 157 -19.24 5.28 -38.12
N GLU A 158 -18.48 4.90 -39.15
CA GLU A 158 -17.03 4.93 -39.19
C GLU A 158 -16.54 6.37 -39.12
N ASN A 159 -15.70 6.67 -38.14
CA ASN A 159 -14.75 7.78 -38.19
C ASN A 159 -13.43 7.31 -37.58
N VAL A 160 -12.50 6.94 -38.45
CA VAL A 160 -11.11 6.64 -38.15
C VAL A 160 -10.39 7.97 -37.97
N GLY A 161 -10.51 8.54 -36.76
CA GLY A 161 -9.59 9.54 -36.26
C GLY A 161 -8.58 8.84 -35.36
N ASP A 162 -7.30 9.20 -35.47
CA ASP A 162 -6.21 8.80 -34.58
C ASP A 162 -6.68 8.82 -33.11
N ASN A 163 -7.04 7.65 -32.58
CA ASN A 163 -7.33 7.46 -31.17
C ASN A 163 -6.00 7.39 -30.46
N GLN A 164 -5.40 8.56 -30.22
CA GLN A 164 -4.48 8.75 -29.14
C GLN A 164 -5.27 8.39 -27.87
N GLU A 165 -5.15 7.13 -27.45
CA GLU A 165 -5.72 6.65 -26.20
C GLU A 165 -5.06 7.47 -25.09
N ASP A 166 -5.70 8.57 -24.70
CA ASP A 166 -5.22 9.44 -23.63
C ASP A 166 -5.05 8.57 -22.38
N GLU A 167 -3.79 8.41 -21.95
CA GLU A 167 -3.48 7.76 -20.68
C GLU A 167 -4.19 8.53 -19.56
N ASP A 168 -4.91 7.80 -18.72
CA ASP A 168 -5.63 8.41 -17.61
C ASP A 168 -4.63 8.85 -16.53
N GLU A 169 -4.39 10.15 -16.40
CA GLU A 169 -3.41 10.67 -15.43
C GLU A 169 -4.05 11.04 -14.09
N ILE A 170 -3.68 10.35 -13.01
CA ILE A 170 -4.00 10.75 -11.63
C ILE A 170 -2.93 11.70 -11.09
N SER A 171 -3.33 12.80 -10.45
CA SER A 171 -2.36 13.73 -9.86
C SER A 171 -1.65 13.12 -8.64
N GLU A 172 -0.40 13.52 -8.40
CA GLU A 172 0.33 13.10 -7.18
C GLU A 172 -0.40 13.51 -5.90
N GLU A 173 -1.10 14.63 -5.92
CA GLU A 173 -1.88 15.09 -4.76
C GLU A 173 -3.09 14.19 -4.51
N ASP A 174 -3.79 13.73 -5.56
CA ASP A 174 -4.88 12.77 -5.41
C ASP A 174 -4.36 11.42 -4.90
N LEU A 175 -3.23 10.94 -5.44
CA LEU A 175 -2.61 9.70 -5.01
C LEU A 175 -2.13 9.78 -3.55
N ALA A 176 -1.50 10.89 -3.15
CA ALA A 176 -1.09 11.13 -1.77
C ALA A 176 -2.28 11.15 -0.81
N VAL A 177 -3.41 11.74 -1.19
CA VAL A 177 -4.65 11.72 -0.38
C VAL A 177 -5.22 10.30 -0.29
N MET A 178 -5.25 9.54 -1.39
CA MET A 178 -5.71 8.14 -1.39
C MET A 178 -4.85 7.26 -0.48
N LEU A 179 -3.55 7.56 -0.41
CA LEU A 179 -2.57 6.80 0.35
C LEU A 179 -2.26 7.41 1.73
N ASP A 180 -2.98 8.46 2.16
CA ASP A 180 -2.75 9.19 3.44
C ASP A 180 -1.26 9.50 3.68
N ILE A 181 -0.56 10.01 2.64
CA ILE A 181 0.85 10.38 2.72
C ILE A 181 0.92 11.86 3.15
N PRO A 182 1.44 12.19 4.35
CA PRO A 182 1.47 13.57 4.84
C PRO A 182 2.61 14.40 4.22
N GLY A 183 3.58 13.77 3.57
CA GLY A 183 4.70 14.43 2.91
C GLY A 183 4.32 15.02 1.55
N ARG A 184 5.04 16.08 1.13
CA ARG A 184 4.98 16.59 -0.25
C ARG A 184 6.30 16.37 -0.96
N LEU A 185 6.21 16.17 -2.27
CA LEU A 185 7.37 16.12 -3.16
C LEU A 185 8.05 17.50 -3.26
N PRO A 186 9.37 17.54 -3.50
CA PRO A 186 10.11 18.77 -3.71
C PRO A 186 9.66 19.46 -5.01
N LYS A 187 9.54 20.78 -5.00
CA LYS A 187 9.25 21.60 -6.19
C LYS A 187 10.50 22.19 -6.81
N THR A 188 11.61 22.16 -6.08
CA THR A 188 12.89 22.73 -6.52
C THR A 188 14.03 21.78 -6.18
N HIS A 189 15.15 21.93 -6.88
CA HIS A 189 16.36 21.19 -6.56
C HIS A 189 16.87 21.50 -5.14
N ALA A 190 16.69 22.74 -4.66
CA ALA A 190 17.07 23.10 -3.29
C ALA A 190 16.23 22.35 -2.25
N GLU A 191 14.92 22.21 -2.47
CA GLU A 191 14.05 21.40 -1.61
C GLU A 191 14.44 19.92 -1.66
N MET A 192 14.81 19.40 -2.83
CA MET A 192 15.25 18.01 -2.99
C MET A 192 16.47 17.68 -2.11
N LEU A 193 17.45 18.60 -2.02
CA LEU A 193 18.64 18.43 -1.19
C LEU A 193 18.36 18.49 0.32
N GLN A 194 17.18 18.97 0.72
CA GLN A 194 16.78 19.13 2.12
C GLN A 194 15.75 18.09 2.56
N MET A 195 15.39 17.15 1.69
CA MET A 195 14.39 16.14 2.00
C MET A 195 14.81 15.29 3.21
N ILE A 196 13.79 14.89 3.96
CA ILE A 196 13.91 13.95 5.05
C ILE A 196 13.23 12.64 4.65
N GLU A 197 13.81 11.53 5.06
CA GLU A 197 13.12 10.24 5.12
C GLU A 197 12.36 10.15 6.44
N VAL A 198 11.11 9.72 6.37
CA VAL A 198 10.27 9.39 7.50
C VAL A 198 9.94 7.92 7.43
N SER A 199 10.19 7.18 8.51
CA SER A 199 9.89 5.75 8.57
C SER A 199 9.22 5.34 9.89
N TYR A 200 8.24 4.45 9.79
CA TYR A 200 7.54 3.89 10.96
C TYR A 200 7.98 2.46 11.17
N TRP A 201 8.41 2.14 12.39
CA TRP A 201 9.00 0.84 12.71
C TRP A 201 8.20 0.14 13.79
N HIS A 202 7.91 -1.15 13.61
CA HIS A 202 7.45 -2.02 14.68
C HIS A 202 8.68 -2.56 15.42
N GLN A 203 8.75 -2.29 16.73
CA GLN A 203 9.81 -2.82 17.58
C GLN A 203 9.17 -3.50 18.80
N VAL A 204 9.35 -4.82 18.90
CA VAL A 204 8.97 -5.54 20.11
C VAL A 204 10.06 -5.27 21.15
N SER A 205 9.77 -4.42 22.13
CA SER A 205 10.67 -4.28 23.27
C SER A 205 10.70 -5.61 24.00
N SER A 206 11.83 -6.32 23.90
CA SER A 206 12.13 -7.51 24.68
C SER A 206 12.36 -7.10 26.15
N SER A 207 11.29 -6.76 26.86
CA SER A 207 11.34 -6.51 28.29
C SER A 207 10.90 -7.75 29.05
N ASN A 208 11.87 -8.30 29.79
CA ASN A 208 11.73 -9.13 30.99
C ASN A 208 11.24 -10.58 30.85
N THR A 209 12.08 -11.46 30.29
CA THR A 209 12.20 -12.81 30.85
C THR A 209 13.62 -13.34 30.70
N THR A 210 14.24 -13.66 31.83
CA THR A 210 15.48 -14.43 31.94
C THR A 210 15.33 -15.76 31.21
N GLY A 211 15.87 -15.86 30.00
CA GLY A 211 15.88 -17.10 29.21
C GLY A 211 15.70 -16.84 27.72
N SER A 212 16.81 -16.54 27.03
CA SER A 212 16.97 -16.61 25.56
C SER A 212 15.78 -16.15 24.69
N ALA A 213 15.19 -14.99 24.97
CA ALA A 213 14.30 -14.36 24.00
C ALA A 213 15.17 -13.77 22.88
N GLN A 214 15.15 -14.42 21.72
CA GLN A 214 15.78 -13.95 20.50
C GLN A 214 15.22 -12.56 20.19
N ALA A 215 16.07 -11.53 20.23
CA ALA A 215 15.66 -10.17 19.91
C ALA A 215 15.08 -10.19 18.49
N THR A 216 13.81 -9.82 18.35
CA THR A 216 13.20 -9.69 17.03
C THR A 216 13.73 -8.41 16.41
N GLU A 217 14.25 -8.51 15.19
CA GLU A 217 14.72 -7.36 14.44
C GLU A 217 13.56 -6.38 14.20
N PRO A 218 13.82 -5.05 14.27
CA PRO A 218 12.79 -4.06 14.00
C PRO A 218 12.26 -4.23 12.59
N THR A 219 10.94 -4.19 12.43
CA THR A 219 10.29 -4.34 11.13
C THR A 219 9.82 -2.98 10.65
N LEU A 220 10.32 -2.53 9.50
CA LEU A 220 9.82 -1.33 8.84
C LEU A 220 8.37 -1.56 8.38
N LEU A 221 7.50 -0.57 8.60
CA LEU A 221 6.08 -0.66 8.25
C LEU A 221 5.70 0.26 7.09
N THR A 222 6.34 1.43 7.02
CA THR A 222 6.20 2.38 5.91
C THR A 222 7.37 3.33 5.94
N ALA A 223 7.74 3.83 4.76
CA ALA A 223 8.67 4.92 4.60
C ALA A 223 8.15 5.87 3.52
N PHE A 224 8.34 7.16 3.74
CA PHE A 224 8.05 8.19 2.75
C PHE A 224 8.99 9.37 2.92
N ALA A 225 9.15 10.15 1.86
CA ALA A 225 9.94 11.36 1.93
C ALA A 225 9.05 12.59 2.21
N ALA A 226 9.61 13.57 2.89
CA ALA A 226 8.91 14.80 3.22
C ALA A 226 9.88 15.99 3.27
N GLN A 227 9.30 17.18 3.39
CA GLN A 227 10.07 18.41 3.62
C GLN A 227 10.25 18.66 5.12
N PRO A 228 11.37 19.26 5.57
CA PRO A 228 11.63 19.52 6.99
C PRO A 228 10.55 20.37 7.69
N ASP A 229 9.91 21.29 6.97
CA ASP A 229 8.83 22.12 7.49
C ASP A 229 7.55 21.32 7.84
N GLN A 230 7.43 20.09 7.34
CA GLN A 230 6.28 19.19 7.59
C GLN A 230 6.45 18.31 8.84
N ILE A 231 7.59 18.37 9.55
CA ILE A 231 7.85 17.57 10.75
C ILE A 231 6.73 17.65 11.81
N PRO A 232 6.13 18.83 12.10
CA PRO A 232 5.02 18.93 13.05
C PRO A 232 3.78 18.12 12.63
N GLU A 233 3.43 18.15 11.35
CA GLU A 233 2.31 17.40 10.77
C GLU A 233 2.59 15.90 10.80
N ILE A 234 3.81 15.48 10.46
CA ILE A 234 4.28 14.09 10.56
C ILE A 234 4.16 13.57 11.99
N HIS A 235 4.52 14.36 13.00
CA HIS A 235 4.35 13.97 14.40
C HIS A 235 2.88 13.82 14.80
N ALA A 236 2.00 14.70 14.32
CA ALA A 236 0.56 14.60 14.57
C ALA A 236 -0.03 13.33 13.90
N HIS A 237 0.36 13.11 12.64
CA HIS A 237 0.01 11.92 11.87
C HIS A 237 0.45 10.62 12.58
N PHE A 238 1.73 10.54 12.97
CA PHE A 238 2.28 9.39 13.67
C PHE A 238 1.58 9.12 15.02
N ARG A 239 1.25 10.15 15.80
CA ARG A 239 0.52 9.98 17.08
C ARG A 239 -0.82 9.29 16.87
N ARG A 240 -1.59 9.72 15.87
CA ARG A 240 -2.87 9.11 15.48
C ARG A 240 -2.67 7.62 15.14
N TYR A 241 -1.68 7.32 14.29
CA TYR A 241 -1.39 5.95 13.87
C TYR A 241 -0.96 5.06 15.04
N ARG A 242 -0.03 5.54 15.86
CA ARG A 242 0.50 4.80 17.01
C ARG A 242 -0.59 4.43 18.01
N THR A 243 -1.48 5.37 18.34
CA THR A 243 -2.57 5.12 19.29
C THR A 243 -3.53 4.07 18.75
N THR A 244 -3.97 4.20 17.50
CA THR A 244 -4.96 3.27 16.92
C THR A 244 -4.38 1.88 16.70
N LEU A 245 -3.15 1.76 16.19
CA LEU A 245 -2.52 0.46 15.94
C LEU A 245 -2.28 -0.33 17.23
N LEU A 246 -1.88 0.35 18.31
CA LEU A 246 -1.73 -0.28 19.62
C LEU A 246 -3.07 -0.83 20.12
N GLN A 247 -4.18 -0.12 19.90
CA GLN A 247 -5.51 -0.54 20.36
C GLN A 247 -6.12 -1.66 19.52
N VAL A 248 -6.00 -1.56 18.19
CA VAL A 248 -6.67 -2.47 17.24
C VAL A 248 -5.86 -3.73 16.99
N LEU A 249 -4.55 -3.58 16.78
CA LEU A 249 -3.65 -4.65 16.33
C LEU A 249 -2.60 -5.05 17.37
N GLU A 250 -2.55 -4.38 18.52
CA GLU A 250 -1.51 -4.59 19.55
C GLU A 250 -0.11 -4.41 18.97
N LEU A 251 0.02 -3.49 17.99
CA LEU A 251 1.23 -3.24 17.23
C LEU A 251 1.91 -1.95 17.69
N PRO A 252 2.93 -2.01 18.58
CA PRO A 252 3.64 -0.83 19.04
C PRO A 252 4.58 -0.29 17.96
N ILE A 253 4.40 0.96 17.55
CA ILE A 253 5.24 1.57 16.51
C ILE A 253 6.08 2.74 17.03
N GLN A 254 7.20 2.98 16.35
CA GLN A 254 8.14 4.07 16.56
C GLN A 254 8.30 4.92 15.29
N LEU A 255 8.67 6.18 15.47
CA LEU A 255 8.90 7.15 14.40
C LEU A 255 10.41 7.38 14.27
N HIS A 256 10.92 7.25 13.06
CA HIS A 256 12.26 7.68 12.70
C HIS A 256 12.17 8.79 11.65
N ILE A 257 12.99 9.83 11.80
CA ILE A 257 13.12 10.93 10.84
C ILE A 257 14.61 11.16 10.63
N GLN A 258 15.07 11.06 9.38
CA GLN A 258 16.47 11.19 9.02
C GLN A 258 16.63 12.13 7.83
N SER A 259 17.69 12.94 7.84
CA SER A 259 18.09 13.75 6.68
C SER A 259 18.60 12.84 5.57
N MET A 260 18.07 12.98 4.35
CA MET A 260 18.56 12.19 3.21
C MET A 260 20.01 12.55 2.86
N ALA A 261 20.46 13.77 3.16
CA ALA A 261 21.86 14.18 2.97
C ALA A 261 22.84 13.41 3.87
N ASP A 262 22.37 12.84 4.98
CA ASP A 262 23.20 12.05 5.90
C ASP A 262 23.23 10.56 5.53
N MET A 263 22.39 10.09 4.61
CA MET A 263 22.42 8.71 4.11
C MET A 263 23.45 8.49 3.00
N ALA A 264 23.91 9.57 2.35
CA ALA A 264 24.88 9.51 1.25
C ALA A 264 26.35 9.48 1.71
N LYS A 265 26.60 9.40 3.02
CA LYS A 265 27.93 9.37 3.65
C LYS A 265 28.23 7.98 4.21
#